data_AF-E9RSE5-F1
#
_entry.id   AF-E9RSE5-F1
#
_cell.length_a   1.000
_cell.length_b   1.000
_cell.length_c   1.000
_cell.angle_alpha   90.00
_cell.angle_beta   90.00
_cell.angle_gamma   90.00
#
_symmetry.space_group_name_H-M   'P 1'
#
loop_
_entity.id
_entity.type
_entity.pdbx_description
1 polymer ?
#
loop_
_entity_poly.entity_id
_entity_poly.type
_entity_poly.pdbx_seq_one_letter_code
_entity_poly.pdbx_strand_id
1 'polypeptide(L)' 'MSYYTQEELTAKAHNFELEKSGSTIVCLDYAQNGIGSNSCGPRLQKEYRFDQEEFTFQMKILVGKEFVL' A
#
# COMPACT_ATOMS: atom_id res chain seq x y z
N MET A 1 0.33 0.62 7.60
CA MET A 1 1.18 1.65 8.25
C MET A 1 2.58 1.09 8.35
N SER A 2 3.60 1.87 7.97
CA SER A 2 5.00 1.43 7.94
C SER A 2 5.92 2.51 8.51
N TYR A 3 7.10 2.12 8.97
CA TYR A 3 8.20 3.03 9.29
C TYR A 3 9.18 3.21 8.12
N TYR A 4 8.94 2.54 6.99
CA TYR A 4 9.77 2.55 5.79
C TYR A 4 8.92 2.95 4.59
N THR A 5 9.47 3.72 3.65
CA THR A 5 8.79 4.06 2.40
C THR A 5 8.68 2.82 1.50
N GLN A 6 7.81 2.84 0.50
CA GLN A 6 7.67 1.72 -0.43
C GLN A 6 8.91 1.57 -1.31
N GLU A 7 9.53 2.69 -1.67
CA GLU A 7 10.79 2.74 -2.42
C GLU A 7 11.92 2.08 -1.63
N GLU A 8 12.02 2.37 -0.32
CA GLU A 8 13.02 1.77 0.57
C GLU A 8 12.82 0.26 0.69
N LEU A 9 11.58 -0.18 0.93
CA LEU A 9 11.23 -1.61 1.00
C LEU A 9 11.48 -2.35 -0.32
N THR A 10 11.38 -1.66 -1.46
CA THR A 10 11.62 -2.25 -2.78
C THR A 10 13.12 -2.33 -3.11
N ALA A 11 13.90 -1.33 -2.70
CA ALA A 11 15.30 -1.21 -3.07
C ALA A 11 16.24 -2.11 -2.26
N LYS A 12 15.89 -2.45 -1.02
CA LYS A 12 16.77 -3.25 -0.13
C LYS A 12 16.54 -4.73 -0.29
N ALA A 13 17.64 -5.49 -0.33
CA ALA A 13 17.59 -6.94 -0.44
C ALA A 13 17.37 -7.60 0.93
N HIS A 14 17.82 -6.94 2.00
CA HIS A 14 17.79 -7.48 3.35
C HIS A 14 17.28 -6.47 4.36
N ASN A 15 16.56 -6.95 5.38
CA ASN A 15 15.89 -6.09 6.36
C ASN A 15 16.85 -5.22 7.19
N PHE A 16 18.11 -5.63 7.38
CA PHE A 16 19.10 -4.86 8.13
C PHE A 16 19.67 -3.67 7.34
N GLU A 17 19.41 -3.61 6.03
CA GLU A 17 19.81 -2.51 5.16
C GLU A 17 18.77 -1.38 5.15
N LEU A 18 17.61 -1.59 5.80
CA LEU A 18 16.50 -0.66 5.82
C LEU A 18 16.77 0.56 6.70
N GLU A 19 16.56 1.73 6.13
CA GLU A 19 16.61 3.01 6.84
C GLU A 19 15.18 3.50 7.15
N LYS A 20 14.89 3.72 8.44
CA LYS A 20 13.58 4.22 8.87
C LYS A 20 13.32 5.61 8.30
N SER A 21 12.11 5.82 7.81
CA SER A 21 11.59 7.15 7.52
C SER A 21 11.53 7.98 8.80
N GLY A 22 11.75 9.29 8.68
CA GLY A 22 11.49 10.26 9.74
C GLY A 22 10.00 10.49 10.03
N SER A 23 9.11 9.67 9.47
CA SER A 23 7.65 9.79 9.60
C SER A 23 6.97 8.42 9.58
N THR A 24 5.71 8.38 9.98
CA THR A 24 4.85 7.22 9.80
C THR A 24 4.25 7.21 8.39
N ILE A 25 4.46 6.13 7.65
CA ILE A 25 3.95 5.97 6.29
C ILE A 25 2.57 5.31 6.33
N VAL A 26 1.57 5.99 5.76
CA VAL A 26 0.19 5.50 5.66
C VAL A 26 -0.21 5.48 4.18
N CYS A 27 -0.48 4.29 3.65
CA CYS A 27 -1.04 4.11 2.30
C CYS A 27 -2.56 3.93 2.42
N LEU A 28 -3.33 4.72 1.68
CA LEU A 28 -4.80 4.73 1.70
C LEU A 28 -5.29 4.41 0.30
N ASP A 29 -5.34 3.12 -0.01
CA ASP A 29 -5.65 2.61 -1.34
C ASP A 29 -7.12 2.19 -1.43
N TYR A 30 -7.80 2.59 -2.50
CA TYR A 30 -9.14 2.09 -2.83
C TYR A 30 -9.13 0.58 -3.13
N ALA A 31 -8.13 0.15 -3.89
CA ALA A 31 -7.90 -1.23 -4.28
C ALA A 31 -6.41 -1.47 -4.54
N GLN A 32 -5.98 -2.71 -4.41
CA GLN A 32 -4.65 -3.18 -4.77
C GLN A 32 -4.78 -4.48 -5.57
N ASN A 33 -3.82 -4.76 -6.46
CA ASN A 33 -3.73 -6.06 -7.12
C ASN A 33 -3.52 -7.18 -6.10
N GLY A 34 -4.09 -8.35 -6.37
CA GLY A 34 -3.70 -9.57 -5.68
C GLY A 34 -2.21 -9.91 -5.92
N ILE A 35 -1.57 -10.56 -4.95
CA ILE A 35 -0.15 -10.90 -5.03
C ILE A 35 0.12 -11.98 -6.09
N GLY A 36 -0.74 -13.00 -6.16
CA GLY A 36 -0.59 -14.12 -7.09
C GLY A 36 0.67 -14.95 -6.86
N SER A 37 1.09 -15.70 -7.87
CA SER A 37 2.27 -16.59 -7.84
C SER A 37 3.17 -16.41 -9.07
N ASN A 38 3.15 -15.22 -9.69
CA ASN A 38 3.81 -14.94 -10.97
C ASN A 38 5.36 -14.96 -10.91
N SER A 39 5.94 -15.27 -9.74
CA SER A 39 7.36 -15.60 -9.61
C SER A 39 7.68 -17.00 -10.16
N CYS A 40 6.78 -17.96 -9.99
CA CYS A 40 6.87 -19.33 -10.51
C CYS A 40 5.48 -19.98 -10.48
N GLY A 41 4.61 -19.57 -11.38
CA GLY A 41 3.20 -19.94 -11.37
C GLY A 41 2.39 -19.17 -12.41
N PRO A 42 1.07 -19.38 -12.47
CA PRO A 42 0.22 -18.72 -13.45
C PRO A 42 0.15 -17.20 -13.22
N ARG A 43 -0.13 -16.47 -14.30
CA ARG A 43 -0.45 -15.04 -14.22
C ARG A 43 -1.67 -14.82 -13.32
N LEU A 44 -1.69 -13.71 -12.58
CA LEU A 44 -2.78 -13.34 -11.68
C LEU A 44 -4.14 -13.46 -12.36
N GLN A 45 -5.11 -14.11 -11.73
CA GLN A 45 -6.44 -14.29 -12.33
C GLN A 45 -7.16 -12.94 -12.45
N LYS A 46 -8.02 -12.79 -13.47
CA LYS A 46 -8.65 -11.50 -13.80
C LYS A 46 -9.45 -10.91 -12.63
N GLU A 47 -10.13 -11.74 -11.85
CA GLU A 47 -10.95 -11.31 -10.70
C GLU A 47 -10.13 -10.69 -9.55
N TYR A 48 -8.81 -10.93 -9.50
CA TYR A 48 -7.90 -10.35 -8.48
C TYR A 48 -7.06 -9.20 -9.02
N ARG A 49 -7.30 -8.77 -10.28
CA ARG A 49 -6.62 -7.63 -10.87
C ARG A 49 -7.44 -6.37 -10.65
N PHE A 50 -6.74 -5.29 -10.37
CA PHE A 50 -7.31 -3.95 -10.43
C PHE A 50 -7.14 -3.39 -11.85
N ASP A 51 -8.03 -3.83 -12.74
CA ASP A 51 -8.07 -3.44 -14.16
C ASP A 51 -9.10 -2.30 -14.42
N GLN A 52 -9.69 -1.70 -13.37
CA GLN A 52 -10.67 -0.61 -13.53
C GLN A 52 -9.98 0.67 -14.03
N GLU A 53 -10.40 1.17 -15.19
CA GLU A 53 -9.88 2.42 -15.76
C GLU A 53 -10.50 3.66 -15.11
N GLU A 54 -11.75 3.55 -14.63
CA GLU A 54 -12.47 4.61 -13.94
C GLU A 54 -13.06 4.09 -12.62
N PHE A 55 -12.85 4.84 -11.54
CA PHE A 55 -13.40 4.55 -10.22
C PHE A 55 -13.60 5.84 -9.43
N THR A 56 -14.56 5.85 -8.50
CA THR A 56 -14.73 6.96 -7.55
C THR A 56 -14.30 6.49 -6.17
N PHE A 57 -13.34 7.18 -5.59
CA PHE A 57 -12.87 6.94 -4.23
C PHE A 57 -13.02 8.20 -3.39
N GLN A 58 -13.78 8.10 -2.30
CA GLN A 58 -13.97 9.20 -1.36
C GLN A 58 -13.39 8.83 -0.01
N MET A 59 -12.69 9.79 0.58
CA MET A 59 -12.13 9.66 1.91
C MET A 59 -12.42 10.92 2.72
N LYS A 60 -12.69 10.72 4.00
CA LYS A 60 -12.76 11.79 4.99
C LYS A 60 -11.72 11.51 6.06
N ILE A 61 -10.70 12.35 6.14
CA ILE A 61 -9.66 12.26 7.17
C ILE A 61 -10.01 13.27 8.26
N LEU A 62 -10.06 12.77 9.48
CA LEU A 62 -10.31 13.58 10.66
C LEU A 62 -9.11 13.46 11.59
N VAL A 63 -8.60 14.60 12.05
CA VAL A 63 -7.44 14.67 12.95
C VAL A 63 -7.82 15.54 14.15
N GLY A 64 -7.74 14.99 15.36
CA GLY A 64 -8.05 15.72 16.60
C GLY A 64 -7.96 14.85 17.85
N LYS A 65 -7.78 15.47 19.02
CA LYS A 65 -7.81 14.79 20.34
C LYS A 65 -9.19 14.76 21.00
N GLU A 66 -10.13 15.60 20.56
CA GLU A 66 -11.52 15.63 21.01
C GLU A 66 -12.41 15.93 19.81
N PHE A 67 -13.34 15.02 19.54
CA PHE A 67 -14.46 15.26 18.63
C PHE A 67 -15.57 15.91 19.44
N VAL A 68 -15.67 17.24 19.42
CA VAL A 68 -16.91 17.90 19.86
C VAL A 68 -17.86 17.85 18.68
N LEU A 69 -18.89 17.00 18.80
CA LEU A 69 -20.04 16.94 17.92
C LEU A 69 -20.92 18.18 18.09
#